data_AF-A0A962Z8F4-F1
#
_entry.id   AF-A0A962Z8F4-F1
#
_cell.length_a   1.000
_cell.length_b   1.000
_cell.length_c   1.000
_cell.angle_alpha   90.00
_cell.angle_beta   90.00
_cell.angle_gamma   90.00
#
_symmetry.space_group_name_H-M   'P 1'
#
loop_
_entity.id
_entity.type
_entity.pdbx_description
1 polymer ?
#
loop_
_entity_poly.entity_id
_entity_poly.type
_entity_poly.pdbx_seq_one_letter_code
_entity_poly.pdbx_strand_id
1 'polypeptide(L)'
;MISARRSIPAELAAHGVLLLYTAIALFPILLVVWNSFKAKKAIFRSPLSLPTAETVSLIGYETVIRRGDFLLYFQNSLTITLVSLAFVLLFGAMAGFA
;
A
#
# COMPACT_ATOMS: atom_id res chain seq x y z
N MET A 1 25.90 28.27 -15.39
CA MET A 1 25.65 27.15 -14.46
C MET A 1 25.58 27.70 -13.04
N ILE A 2 24.38 27.94 -12.51
CA ILE A 2 24.21 28.39 -11.12
C ILE A 2 24.43 27.18 -10.22
N SER A 3 25.63 27.07 -9.66
CA SER A 3 25.91 26.12 -8.60
C SER A 3 25.15 26.57 -7.36
N ALA A 4 23.92 26.08 -7.19
CA ALA A 4 23.18 26.27 -5.95
C ALA A 4 24.04 25.71 -4.81
N ARG A 5 24.60 26.58 -3.97
CA ARG A 5 25.28 26.16 -2.74
C ARG A 5 24.24 25.43 -1.90
N ARG A 6 24.23 24.09 -1.94
CA ARG A 6 23.42 23.28 -1.04
C ARG A 6 23.93 23.55 0.37
N SER A 7 23.12 24.21 1.17
CA SER A 7 23.41 24.38 2.58
C SER A 7 23.01 23.10 3.30
N ILE A 8 23.98 22.46 3.96
CA ILE A 8 23.78 21.28 4.82
C ILE A 8 22.53 21.41 5.72
N PRO A 9 22.24 22.55 6.39
CA PRO A 9 21.03 22.67 7.19
C PRO A 9 19.73 22.60 6.36
N ALA A 10 19.70 23.15 5.15
CA ALA A 10 18.53 23.06 4.29
C ALA A 10 18.32 21.63 3.78
N GLU A 11 19.40 20.92 3.50
CA GLU A 11 19.34 19.51 3.10
C GLU A 11 18.86 18.62 4.25
N LEU A 12 19.36 18.83 5.48
CA LEU A 12 18.90 18.10 6.66
C LEU A 12 17.42 18.37 6.95
N ALA A 13 16.98 19.62 6.84
CA ALA A 13 15.59 20.00 6.99
C ALA A 13 14.70 19.32 5.92
N ALA A 14 15.14 19.32 4.65
CA ALA A 14 14.42 18.66 3.58
C ALA A 14 14.27 17.15 3.82
N HIS A 15 15.34 16.46 4.22
CA HIS A 15 15.28 15.04 4.57
C HIS A 15 14.38 14.78 5.78
N GLY A 16 14.43 15.62 6.81
CA GLY A 16 13.55 15.51 7.98
C GLY A 16 12.08 15.62 7.60
N VAL A 17 11.73 16.60 6.76
CA VAL A 17 10.35 16.77 6.25
C VAL A 17 9.92 15.57 5.40
N LEU A 18 10.78 15.08 4.51
CA LEU A 18 10.47 13.90 3.68
C LEU A 18 10.28 12.65 4.53
N LEU A 19 11.13 12.41 5.54
CA LEU A 19 11.00 11.27 6.46
C LEU A 19 9.70 11.34 7.27
N LEU A 20 9.35 12.52 7.77
CA LEU A 20 8.09 12.73 8.49
C LEU A 20 6.89 12.45 7.57
N TYR A 21 6.91 12.97 6.35
CA TYR A 21 5.85 12.73 5.37
C TYR A 21 5.72 11.24 5.02
N THR A 22 6.84 10.56 4.81
CA THR A 22 6.87 9.10 4.59
C THR A 22 6.27 8.35 5.78
N ALA A 23 6.62 8.72 7.01
CA ALA A 23 6.06 8.07 8.21
C ALA A 23 4.53 8.24 8.28
N ILE A 24 4.02 9.44 8.00
CA ILE A 24 2.58 9.72 7.97
C ILE A 24 1.88 8.91 6.86
N ALA A 25 2.48 8.85 5.67
CA ALA A 25 1.93 8.12 4.52
C ALA A 25 1.93 6.59 4.74
N LEU A 26 2.95 6.06 5.41
CA LEU A 26 3.07 4.63 5.70
C LEU A 26 2.22 4.18 6.89
N PHE A 27 1.92 5.07 7.84
CA PHE A 27 1.13 4.75 9.03
C PHE A 27 -0.17 3.97 8.75
N PRO A 28 -1.07 4.40 7.83
CA PRO A 28 -2.30 3.63 7.54
C PRO A 28 -2.01 2.26 6.93
N ILE A 29 -0.97 2.15 6.11
CA ILE A 29 -0.57 0.87 5.49
C ILE A 29 -0.12 -0.10 6.58
N LEU A 30 0.71 0.36 7.53
CA LEU A 30 1.16 -0.44 8.66
C LEU A 30 -0.01 -0.88 9.55
N LEU A 31 -0.98 -0.01 9.79
CA LEU A 31 -2.21 -0.36 10.52
C LEU A 31 -3.03 -1.45 9.82
N VAL A 32 -3.16 -1.39 8.49
CA VAL A 32 -3.87 -2.43 7.72
C VAL A 32 -3.13 -3.76 7.82
N VAL A 33 -1.80 -3.74 7.67
CA VAL A 33 -0.97 -4.96 7.79
C VAL A 33 -1.12 -5.55 9.19
N TRP A 34 -0.98 -4.77 10.27
CA TRP A 34 -1.15 -5.29 11.63
C TRP A 34 -2.55 -5.81 11.92
N ASN A 35 -3.60 -5.12 11.45
CA ASN A 35 -4.97 -5.57 11.64
C ASN A 35 -5.32 -6.80 10.79
N SER A 36 -4.65 -7.05 9.66
CA SER A 36 -4.87 -8.24 8.85
C SER A 36 -4.54 -9.56 9.58
N PHE A 37 -3.65 -9.49 10.57
CA PHE A 37 -3.33 -10.60 11.48
C PHE A 37 -4.25 -10.68 12.68
N LYS A 38 -5.22 -9.77 12.88
CA LYS A 38 -6.13 -9.81 14.03
C LYS A 38 -7.44 -10.50 13.68
N ALA A 39 -8.01 -11.22 14.65
CA ALA A 39 -9.39 -11.68 14.53
C ALA A 39 -10.36 -10.48 14.46
N LYS A 40 -11.48 -10.60 13.71
CA LYS A 40 -12.43 -9.48 13.50
C LYS A 40 -12.83 -8.77 14.79
N LYS A 41 -13.12 -9.54 15.86
CA LYS A 41 -13.49 -9.00 17.18
C LYS A 41 -12.40 -8.11 17.79
N ALA A 42 -11.12 -8.44 17.59
CA ALA A 42 -9.99 -7.65 18.07
C ALA A 42 -9.78 -6.38 17.23
N ILE A 43 -10.02 -6.43 15.91
CA ILE A 43 -9.97 -5.24 15.03
C ILE A 43 -10.97 -4.17 15.51
N PHE A 44 -12.22 -4.56 15.80
CA PHE A 44 -13.25 -3.60 16.22
C PHE A 44 -13.05 -3.06 17.65
N ARG A 45 -12.42 -3.84 18.54
CA ARG A 45 -12.22 -3.45 19.94
C ARG A 45 -11.00 -2.55 20.13
N SER A 46 -9.93 -2.77 19.36
CA SER A 46 -8.71 -1.97 19.46
C SER A 46 -7.98 -1.87 18.11
N PRO A 47 -8.48 -1.02 17.19
CA PRO A 47 -7.94 -0.91 15.84
C PRO A 47 -6.53 -0.29 15.78
N LEU A 48 -6.19 0.58 16.75
CA LEU A 48 -4.90 1.27 16.85
C LEU A 48 -3.89 0.57 17.77
N SER A 49 -4.29 -0.50 18.47
CA SER A 49 -3.36 -1.23 19.34
C SER A 49 -2.36 -2.03 18.52
N LEU A 50 -1.12 -2.12 18.99
CA LEU A 50 -0.16 -3.06 18.42
C LEU A 50 -0.66 -4.50 18.64
N PRO A 51 -0.41 -5.43 17.71
CA PRO A 51 -0.81 -6.81 17.87
C PRO A 51 -0.04 -7.43 19.05
N THR A 52 -0.76 -7.86 20.07
CA THR A 52 -0.23 -8.72 21.14
C THR A 52 -0.41 -10.19 20.76
N ALA A 53 0.36 -11.10 21.38
CA ALA A 53 0.32 -12.53 21.10
C ALA A 53 -1.10 -13.14 21.19
N GLU A 54 -1.98 -12.56 22.00
CA GLU A 54 -3.38 -12.97 22.15
C GLU A 54 -4.30 -12.52 20.99
N THR A 55 -3.89 -11.49 20.24
CA THR A 55 -4.72 -10.90 19.16
C THR A 55 -4.38 -11.44 17.78
N VAL A 56 -3.23 -12.11 17.62
CA VAL A 56 -2.78 -12.69 16.34
C VAL A 56 -3.63 -13.94 16.02
N SER A 57 -4.24 -13.94 14.84
CA SER A 57 -5.11 -14.99 14.34
C SER A 57 -5.07 -15.05 12.81
N LEU A 58 -4.87 -16.24 12.27
CA LEU A 58 -4.86 -16.50 10.82
C LEU A 58 -6.26 -16.77 10.25
N ILE A 59 -7.31 -16.68 11.08
CA ILE A 59 -8.67 -17.03 10.68
C ILE A 59 -9.21 -16.15 9.55
N GLY A 60 -8.73 -14.91 9.45
CA GLY A 60 -9.04 -14.00 8.35
C GLY A 60 -8.57 -14.56 7.01
N TYR A 61 -7.32 -15.00 6.93
CA TYR A 61 -6.74 -15.59 5.72
C TYR A 61 -7.43 -16.89 5.34
N GLU A 62 -7.68 -17.78 6.31
CA GLU A 62 -8.41 -19.03 6.06
C GLU A 62 -9.83 -18.75 5.52
N THR A 63 -10.51 -17.75 6.08
CA THR A 63 -11.85 -17.35 5.63
C THR A 63 -11.83 -16.86 4.19
N VAL A 64 -10.85 -16.03 3.81
CA VAL A 64 -10.72 -15.50 2.44
C VAL A 64 -10.45 -16.61 1.43
N ILE A 65 -9.62 -17.60 1.80
CA ILE A 65 -9.26 -18.71 0.91
C ILE A 65 -10.39 -19.75 0.81
N ARG A 66 -11.05 -20.10 1.92
CA ARG A 66 -12.05 -21.17 1.95
C ARG A 66 -13.47 -20.72 1.62
N ARG A 67 -13.83 -19.49 1.95
CA ARG A 67 -15.21 -18.98 1.77
C ARG A 67 -15.34 -17.97 0.65
N GLY A 68 -14.23 -17.42 0.16
CA GLY A 68 -14.24 -16.48 -0.95
C GLY A 68 -13.67 -17.09 -2.22
N ASP A 69 -14.19 -16.70 -3.37
CA ASP A 69 -13.55 -16.92 -4.67
C ASP A 69 -12.37 -15.96 -4.87
N PHE A 70 -11.49 -15.86 -3.86
CA PHE A 70 -10.40 -14.89 -3.82
C PHE A 70 -9.51 -14.99 -5.07
N LEU A 71 -9.17 -16.22 -5.47
CA LEU A 71 -8.33 -16.45 -6.64
C LEU A 71 -9.00 -15.97 -7.93
N LEU A 72 -10.31 -16.17 -8.07
CA LEU A 72 -11.08 -15.70 -9.22
C LEU A 72 -11.08 -14.16 -9.27
N TYR A 73 -11.36 -13.48 -8.15
CA TYR A 73 -11.36 -12.02 -8.10
C TYR A 73 -9.97 -11.41 -8.33
N PHE A 74 -8.92 -12.07 -7.82
CA PHE A 74 -7.54 -11.70 -8.08
C PHE A 74 -7.20 -11.81 -9.57
N GLN A 75 -7.56 -12.93 -10.21
CA GLN A 75 -7.36 -13.13 -11.65
C GLN A 75 -8.15 -12.14 -12.50
N ASN A 76 -9.40 -11.85 -12.14
CA ASN A 76 -10.22 -10.85 -12.83
C ASN A 76 -9.58 -9.47 -12.77
N SER A 77 -9.15 -9.04 -11.58
CA SER A 77 -8.47 -7.75 -11.39
C SER A 77 -7.17 -7.68 -12.19
N LEU A 78 -6.34 -8.73 -12.11
CA LEU A 78 -5.07 -8.81 -12.83
C LEU A 78 -5.28 -8.73 -14.35
N THR A 79 -6.26 -9.48 -14.87
CA THR A 79 -6.58 -9.51 -16.30
C THR A 79 -7.06 -8.14 -16.76
N ILE A 80 -7.99 -7.52 -16.05
CA ILE A 80 -8.52 -6.20 -16.41
C ILE A 80 -7.39 -5.17 -16.39
N THR A 81 -6.55 -5.14 -15.35
CA THR A 81 -5.42 -4.21 -15.24
C THR A 81 -4.44 -4.40 -16.38
N LEU A 82 -3.98 -5.63 -16.65
CA LEU A 82 -2.98 -5.89 -17.69
C LEU A 82 -3.50 -5.58 -19.10
N VAL A 83 -4.72 -6.03 -19.42
CA VAL A 83 -5.33 -5.79 -20.73
C VAL A 83 -5.58 -4.29 -20.93
N SER A 84 -6.08 -3.60 -19.90
CA SER A 84 -6.27 -2.15 -19.96
C SER A 84 -4.94 -1.42 -20.16
N LEU A 85 -3.90 -1.78 -19.39
CA LEU A 85 -2.59 -1.14 -19.50
C LEU A 85 -1.96 -1.38 -20.87
N ALA A 86 -2.13 -2.57 -21.45
CA ALA A 86 -1.64 -2.88 -22.78
C ALA A 86 -2.28 -1.97 -23.85
N PHE A 87 -3.60 -1.80 -23.82
CA PHE A 87 -4.29 -0.89 -24.76
C PHE A 87 -3.97 0.57 -24.50
N VAL A 88 -3.88 0.99 -23.23
CA VAL A 88 -3.48 2.36 -22.86
C VAL A 88 -2.09 2.68 -23.39
N LEU A 89 -1.13 1.76 -23.26
CA LEU A 89 0.22 1.96 -23.78
C LEU A 89 0.25 1.93 -25.30
N LEU A 90 -0.46 1.00 -25.94
CA LEU A 90 -0.54 0.90 -27.39
C LEU A 90 -1.08 2.19 -28.02
N PHE A 91 -2.29 2.59 -27.61
CA PHE A 91 -2.94 3.78 -28.16
C PHE A 91 -2.29 5.07 -27.65
N GLY A 92 -1.82 5.11 -26.41
CA GLY A 92 -1.10 6.25 -25.85
C GLY A 92 0.22 6.51 -26.57
N ALA A 93 0.98 5.47 -26.91
CA ALA A 93 2.20 5.61 -27.70
C ALA A 93 1.91 6.07 -29.13
N MET A 94 0.85 5.54 -29.77
CA MET A 94 0.42 6.00 -31.10
C MET A 94 -0.02 7.47 -31.09
N ALA A 95 -0.75 7.91 -30.06
CA ALA A 95 -1.22 9.29 -29.91
C ALA A 95 -0.11 10.27 -29.51
N GLY A 96 0.91 9.82 -28.76
CA GLY A 96 2.02 10.66 -28.33
C GLY A 96 3.08 10.92 -29.41
N PHE A 97 3.09 10.13 -30.49
CA PHE A 97 4.00 10.27 -31.62
C PHE A 97 3.38 11.00 -32.82
N ALA A 98 2.05 11.03 -32.93
CA ALA A 98 1.31 11.61 -34.06
C ALA A 98 1.16 13.14 -33.97
#